data_AF-A0A199VE94-F1
#
_entry.id   AF-A0A199VE94-F1
#
_cell.length_a   1.000
_cell.length_b   1.000
_cell.length_c   1.000
_cell.angle_alpha   90.00
_cell.angle_beta   90.00
_cell.angle_gamma   90.00
#
_symmetry.space_group_name_H-M   'P 1'
#
loop_
_entity.id
_entity.type
_entity.pdbx_description
1 polymer ?
#
loop_
_entity_poly.entity_id
_entity_poly.type
_entity_poly.pdbx_seq_one_letter_code
_entity_poly.pdbx_strand_id
1 'polypeptide(L)'
;MDGDGTHWPGTWLHPSQDHSRGDHAGIIQVMLKPPSDSPLYVNGNEKSPIEFKDVDVRLPMLVYVSREKRPGYDHNKKAGAMNALVRASAIMSNGPFILNLDCDHYVYNSQAFREGMCFMMDRGGDRLCYVQFPQRFEGIDPSDRYANNNTVFFDVNMRALDGLQGPVYVGTGCLFRRIALYGFDPPRARDHSPSCCSCCLPRRGKVKAGSENSEETRALRMGDADGDEVNLSSFPKKFGNSSFLIDSIPVAEFQGRPLADHPSVKNGRPPGALTIPREILDASIVAEAISVISCWYEEKTEWGQRVGWIYGSVTEDVVTGYRMHNRGWKSVYCVTQRDAFRGTAPINLTDRLHQVLRWATGSVEIFFSRNNALLASSKMKLLQRVAYLNVGIYPFTSIFLIVYCFLPALSLFSGQFIVQTLNVTFLTYLLVITLTLCMLAMLEIKWSGIELEEWWRNEQFWLIGGTSAHLAAVLQGLLKVVAGIEISFTLTSKSAGDDEEDDFAELYI
;
A
#
# COMPACT_ATOMS: atom_id res chain seq x y z
N MET A 1 17.08 29.17 6.51
CA MET A 1 18.36 29.38 5.80
C MET A 1 19.09 28.06 5.80
N ASP A 2 19.66 27.67 4.68
CA ASP A 2 20.56 26.52 4.60
C ASP A 2 21.85 26.77 5.40
N GLY A 3 22.60 25.71 5.68
CA GLY A 3 23.89 25.78 6.41
C GLY A 3 24.96 26.65 5.73
N ASP A 4 24.73 27.08 4.48
CA ASP A 4 25.56 27.99 3.70
C ASP A 4 25.03 29.44 3.64
N GLY A 5 23.95 29.74 4.36
CA GLY A 5 23.33 31.08 4.39
C GLY A 5 22.43 31.39 3.21
N THR A 6 22.19 30.44 2.30
CA THR A 6 21.22 30.61 1.21
C THR A 6 19.77 30.41 1.71
N HIS A 7 18.82 31.06 1.04
CA HIS A 7 17.40 30.95 1.40
C HIS A 7 16.85 29.60 0.92
N TRP A 8 16.36 28.77 1.85
CA TRP A 8 15.74 27.48 1.52
C TRP A 8 14.48 27.70 0.68
N PRO A 9 14.41 27.16 -0.55
CA PRO A 9 13.26 27.37 -1.43
C PRO A 9 11.99 26.63 -0.96
N GLY A 10 12.07 25.76 0.05
CA GLY A 10 10.90 25.08 0.62
C GLY A 10 10.33 25.75 1.87
N THR A 11 10.79 26.94 2.27
CA THR A 11 10.24 27.66 3.43
C THR A 11 9.18 28.65 2.94
N TRP A 12 7.92 28.43 3.33
CA TRP A 12 6.78 29.26 2.90
C TRP A 12 6.29 30.22 3.99
N LEU A 13 7.11 30.53 4.99
CA LEU A 13 6.78 31.42 6.11
C LEU A 13 6.33 32.82 5.65
N HIS A 14 6.90 33.30 4.55
CA HIS A 14 6.49 34.55 3.89
C HIS A 14 6.05 34.24 2.46
N PRO A 15 4.74 34.10 2.21
CA PRO A 15 4.24 33.81 0.87
C PRO A 15 4.51 34.99 -0.07
N SER A 16 5.03 34.69 -1.26
CA SER A 16 5.18 35.65 -2.36
C SER A 16 4.63 35.05 -3.66
N GLN A 17 4.60 35.84 -4.73
CA GLN A 17 4.14 35.39 -6.03
C GLN A 17 5.00 34.20 -6.50
N ASP A 18 4.37 33.10 -6.92
CA ASP A 18 5.01 31.83 -7.28
C ASP A 18 5.79 31.12 -6.14
N HIS A 19 5.59 31.53 -4.88
CA HIS A 19 6.24 30.95 -3.71
C HIS A 19 5.33 30.95 -2.47
N SER A 20 4.45 29.96 -2.39
CA SER A 20 3.53 29.69 -1.27
C SER A 20 3.23 28.19 -1.17
N ARG A 21 2.60 27.73 -0.07
CA ARG A 21 2.28 26.30 0.16
C ARG A 21 1.48 25.64 -0.98
N GLY A 22 0.67 26.42 -1.72
CA GLY A 22 -0.16 25.95 -2.83
C GLY A 22 0.31 26.40 -4.21
N ASP A 23 1.39 27.18 -4.28
CA ASP A 23 1.94 27.73 -5.52
C ASP A 23 3.45 27.86 -5.39
N HIS A 24 4.18 26.83 -5.79
CA HIS A 24 5.65 26.80 -5.71
C HIS A 24 6.22 25.84 -6.75
N ALA A 25 7.42 26.15 -7.22
CA ALA A 25 8.18 25.28 -8.12
C ALA A 25 8.57 23.94 -7.45
N GLY A 26 8.87 22.94 -8.29
CA GLY A 26 9.44 21.67 -7.84
C GLY A 26 10.89 21.84 -7.35
N ILE A 27 11.23 21.16 -6.25
CA ILE A 27 12.54 21.21 -5.60
C ILE A 27 13.06 19.78 -5.47
N ILE A 28 14.28 19.54 -5.96
CA ILE A 28 15.04 18.32 -5.68
C ILE A 28 16.38 18.73 -5.11
N GLN A 29 16.73 18.19 -3.94
CA GLN A 29 18.02 18.44 -3.30
C GLN A 29 18.66 17.13 -2.84
N VAL A 30 19.89 16.90 -3.28
CA VAL A 30 20.69 15.75 -2.84
C VAL A 30 21.37 16.15 -1.53
N MET A 31 20.77 15.74 -0.40
CA MET A 31 21.24 16.03 0.95
C MET A 31 22.49 15.22 1.31
N LEU A 32 22.51 13.95 0.91
CA LEU A 32 23.67 13.07 1.01
C LEU A 32 23.98 12.50 -0.37
N LYS A 33 25.21 12.67 -0.83
CA LYS A 33 25.67 12.18 -2.14
C LYS A 33 25.68 10.65 -2.17
N PRO A 34 25.61 10.04 -3.37
CA PRO A 34 25.86 8.60 -3.52
C PRO A 34 27.16 8.19 -2.81
N PRO A 35 27.14 7.09 -2.04
CA PRO A 35 28.35 6.59 -1.39
C PRO A 35 29.40 6.22 -2.45
N SER A 36 30.69 6.42 -2.13
CA SER A 36 31.81 5.95 -2.95
C SER A 36 31.78 4.43 -3.11
N ASP A 37 32.49 3.84 -4.08
CA ASP A 37 32.48 2.38 -4.29
C ASP A 37 33.26 1.60 -3.23
N SER A 38 34.38 2.15 -2.76
CA SER A 38 35.20 1.56 -1.71
C SER A 38 34.68 1.93 -0.32
N PRO A 39 34.64 0.98 0.64
CA PRO A 39 34.35 1.26 2.06
C PRO A 39 35.22 2.39 2.61
N LEU A 40 34.62 3.23 3.46
CA LEU A 40 35.33 4.29 4.16
C LEU A 40 35.36 3.96 5.64
N TYR A 41 36.56 3.91 6.22
CA TYR A 41 36.77 3.65 7.63
C TYR A 41 37.28 4.91 8.33
N VAL A 42 36.82 5.18 9.54
CA VAL A 42 37.28 6.32 10.32
C VAL A 42 38.62 5.97 10.96
N ASN A 43 39.65 6.78 10.67
CA ASN A 43 40.89 6.78 11.44
C ASN A 43 40.55 7.23 12.87
N GLY A 44 40.74 6.35 13.85
CA GLY A 44 40.23 6.52 15.21
C GLY A 44 40.58 7.89 15.82
N ASN A 45 39.54 8.61 16.27
CA ASN A 45 39.69 9.80 17.09
C ASN A 45 39.29 9.44 18.54
N GLU A 46 40.17 9.71 19.50
CA GLU A 46 40.12 9.25 20.91
C GLU A 46 38.95 9.79 21.77
N LYS A 47 37.91 10.40 21.16
CA LYS A 47 36.83 11.11 21.90
C LYS A 47 35.42 10.57 21.66
N SER A 48 35.23 9.56 20.82
CA SER A 48 33.92 8.89 20.68
C SER A 48 33.80 7.75 21.69
N PRO A 49 32.72 7.66 22.48
CA PRO A 49 32.48 6.52 23.38
C PRO A 49 32.21 5.20 22.63
N ILE A 50 32.04 5.25 21.31
CA ILE A 50 31.79 4.11 20.42
C ILE A 50 32.93 4.00 19.39
N GLU A 51 33.52 2.80 19.25
CA GLU A 51 34.61 2.51 18.31
C GLU A 51 34.07 2.15 16.92
N PHE A 52 34.50 2.90 15.89
CA PHE A 52 34.03 2.76 14.50
C PHE A 52 35.13 2.34 13.52
N LYS A 53 36.29 1.84 13.99
CA LYS A 53 37.46 1.58 13.13
C LYS A 53 37.18 0.56 12.03
N ASP A 54 36.36 -0.45 12.30
CA ASP A 54 35.99 -1.51 11.35
C ASP A 54 34.59 -1.32 10.75
N VAL A 55 33.98 -0.15 10.97
CA VAL A 55 32.64 0.18 10.47
C VAL A 55 32.78 1.03 9.21
N ASP A 56 32.17 0.57 8.13
CA ASP A 56 32.02 1.38 6.93
C ASP A 56 31.08 2.56 7.23
N VAL A 57 31.62 3.78 7.23
CA VAL A 57 30.89 4.99 7.61
C VAL A 57 30.20 5.67 6.43
N ARG A 58 30.20 5.06 5.24
CA ARG A 58 29.44 5.56 4.09
C ARG A 58 27.95 5.60 4.42
N LEU A 59 27.32 6.74 4.15
CA LEU A 59 25.89 6.90 4.31
C LEU A 59 25.16 6.68 2.98
N PRO A 60 23.93 6.14 3.02
CA PRO A 60 23.09 6.07 1.83
C PRO A 60 22.78 7.46 1.26
N MET A 61 22.60 7.53 -0.05
CA MET A 61 22.13 8.74 -0.73
C MET A 61 20.77 9.17 -0.14
N LEU A 62 20.66 10.43 0.24
CA LEU A 62 19.42 11.04 0.74
C LEU A 62 19.03 12.18 -0.19
N VAL A 63 17.80 12.14 -0.70
CA VAL A 63 17.27 13.13 -1.62
C VAL A 63 15.98 13.69 -1.03
N TYR A 64 15.94 15.00 -0.86
CA TYR A 64 14.72 15.74 -0.56
C TYR A 64 13.99 16.07 -1.87
N VAL A 65 12.69 15.82 -1.91
CA VAL A 65 11.83 16.10 -3.07
C VAL A 65 10.58 16.83 -2.61
N SER A 66 10.35 18.02 -3.15
CA SER A 66 9.09 18.74 -3.07
C SER A 66 8.55 18.91 -4.48
N ARG A 67 7.41 18.28 -4.79
CA ARG A 67 6.78 18.39 -6.12
C ARG A 67 6.25 19.78 -6.38
N GLU A 68 6.17 20.17 -7.64
CA GLU A 68 5.57 21.45 -8.02
C GLU A 68 4.07 21.49 -7.67
N LYS A 69 3.59 22.65 -7.23
CA LYS A 69 2.18 22.93 -7.02
C LYS A 69 1.83 24.25 -7.66
N ARG A 70 0.66 24.30 -8.30
CA ARG A 70 0.12 25.49 -8.96
C ARG A 70 -1.37 25.59 -8.69
N PRO A 71 -1.93 26.79 -8.50
CA PRO A 71 -3.37 26.99 -8.35
C PRO A 71 -4.13 26.39 -9.54
N GLY A 72 -5.24 25.70 -9.26
CA GLY A 72 -6.08 25.07 -10.29
C GLY A 72 -5.69 23.64 -10.67
N TYR A 73 -4.59 23.09 -10.13
CA TYR A 73 -4.22 21.69 -10.30
C TYR A 73 -4.59 20.86 -9.07
N ASP A 74 -5.26 19.71 -9.28
CA ASP A 74 -5.42 18.73 -8.21
C ASP A 74 -4.11 17.96 -7.99
N HIS A 75 -3.70 17.85 -6.73
CA HIS A 75 -2.45 17.23 -6.33
C HIS A 75 -2.63 15.81 -5.76
N ASN A 76 -3.85 15.27 -5.69
CA ASN A 76 -4.09 13.86 -5.33
C ASN A 76 -3.47 13.42 -3.99
N LYS A 77 -3.32 14.37 -3.04
CA LYS A 77 -2.83 14.14 -1.66
C LYS A 77 -1.58 13.25 -1.62
N LYS A 78 -1.59 12.16 -0.82
CA LYS A 78 -0.49 11.20 -0.65
C LYS A 78 -0.17 10.45 -1.93
N ALA A 79 -1.18 9.98 -2.68
CA ALA A 79 -0.97 9.21 -3.91
C ALA A 79 -0.15 9.97 -4.95
N GLY A 80 -0.43 11.26 -5.15
CA GLY A 80 0.33 12.08 -6.09
C GLY A 80 1.78 12.33 -5.62
N ALA A 81 2.02 12.43 -4.31
CA ALA A 81 3.37 12.59 -3.78
C ALA A 81 4.19 11.32 -4.00
N MET A 82 3.60 10.15 -3.73
CA MET A 82 4.20 8.85 -3.98
C MET A 82 4.51 8.64 -5.46
N ASN A 83 3.60 9.00 -6.37
CA ASN A 83 3.84 8.88 -7.81
C ASN A 83 4.96 9.81 -8.31
N ALA A 84 5.05 11.05 -7.81
CA ALA A 84 6.17 11.94 -8.10
C ALA A 84 7.51 11.34 -7.63
N LEU A 85 7.54 10.78 -6.42
CA LEU A 85 8.74 10.10 -5.88
C LEU A 85 9.14 8.89 -6.73
N VAL A 86 8.18 8.09 -7.21
CA VAL A 86 8.46 6.95 -8.08
C VAL A 86 9.15 7.40 -9.38
N ARG A 87 8.67 8.49 -10.00
CA ARG A 87 9.24 9.04 -11.24
C ARG A 87 10.63 9.61 -11.01
N ALA A 88 10.80 10.48 -10.01
CA ALA A 88 12.10 11.04 -9.67
C ALA A 88 13.11 9.93 -9.33
N SER A 89 12.71 8.95 -8.51
CA SER A 89 13.57 7.81 -8.16
C SER A 89 13.96 6.96 -9.36
N ALA A 90 13.09 6.82 -10.37
CA ALA A 90 13.39 6.05 -11.57
C ALA A 90 14.58 6.65 -12.35
N ILE A 91 14.64 7.98 -12.42
CA ILE A 91 15.70 8.73 -13.10
C ILE A 91 16.96 8.78 -12.25
N MET A 92 16.82 9.03 -10.95
CA MET A 92 17.97 9.25 -10.09
C MET A 92 18.68 7.93 -9.72
N SER A 93 17.96 6.94 -9.18
CA SER A 93 18.55 5.71 -8.64
C SER A 93 18.10 4.42 -9.31
N ASN A 94 16.96 4.46 -9.99
CA ASN A 94 16.30 3.34 -10.65
C ASN A 94 16.16 2.06 -9.83
N GLY A 95 16.06 2.17 -8.50
CA GLY A 95 16.01 1.00 -7.61
C GLY A 95 14.82 0.09 -7.94
N PRO A 96 15.01 -1.23 -8.16
CA PRO A 96 13.95 -2.14 -8.63
C PRO A 96 12.87 -2.44 -7.58
N PHE A 97 13.17 -2.18 -6.30
CA PHE A 97 12.24 -2.31 -5.19
C PHE A 97 12.08 -0.96 -4.48
N ILE A 98 10.88 -0.70 -3.98
CA ILE A 98 10.50 0.56 -3.34
C ILE A 98 9.85 0.21 -2.00
N LEU A 99 10.48 0.58 -0.89
CA LEU A 99 9.85 0.52 0.43
C LEU A 99 9.11 1.84 0.68
N ASN A 100 7.85 1.79 1.09
CA ASN A 100 7.13 2.96 1.54
C ASN A 100 6.95 2.96 3.06
N LEU A 101 7.06 4.15 3.67
CA LEU A 101 6.85 4.37 5.09
C LEU A 101 6.13 5.71 5.30
N ASP A 102 5.23 5.73 6.28
CA ASP A 102 4.62 6.95 6.78
C ASP A 102 5.51 7.63 7.83
N CYS A 103 5.32 8.93 8.03
CA CYS A 103 6.14 9.75 8.93
C CYS A 103 6.04 9.35 10.41
N ASP A 104 4.96 8.68 10.78
CA ASP A 104 4.69 8.14 12.11
C ASP A 104 5.22 6.71 12.28
N HIS A 105 5.88 6.14 11.27
CA HIS A 105 6.47 4.81 11.30
C HIS A 105 7.98 4.84 11.06
N TYR A 106 8.71 4.04 11.82
CA TYR A 106 10.16 3.91 11.70
C TYR A 106 10.60 2.44 11.61
N VAL A 107 11.80 2.22 11.08
CA VAL A 107 12.44 0.89 11.02
C VAL A 107 12.86 0.50 12.43
N TYR A 108 12.20 -0.50 13.01
CA TYR A 108 12.54 -0.99 14.35
C TYR A 108 13.62 -2.09 14.30
N ASN A 109 13.60 -2.91 13.25
CA ASN A 109 14.59 -3.98 13.05
C ASN A 109 15.35 -3.76 11.73
N SER A 110 16.67 -3.58 11.81
CA SER A 110 17.53 -3.36 10.64
C SER A 110 17.57 -4.55 9.65
N GLN A 111 17.15 -5.74 10.08
CA GLN A 111 17.05 -6.92 9.19
C GLN A 111 15.79 -6.91 8.31
N ALA A 112 14.81 -6.03 8.56
CA ALA A 112 13.54 -5.99 7.83
C ALA A 112 13.73 -5.94 6.30
N PHE A 113 14.68 -5.13 5.83
CA PHE A 113 15.03 -5.05 4.40
C PHE A 113 15.52 -6.38 3.86
N ARG A 114 16.43 -7.04 4.57
CA ARG A 114 16.99 -8.33 4.16
C ARG A 114 15.91 -9.41 4.12
N GLU A 115 15.02 -9.43 5.10
CA GLU A 115 13.90 -10.38 5.18
C GLU A 115 12.91 -10.19 4.03
N GLY A 116 12.53 -8.95 3.71
CA GLY A 116 11.69 -8.66 2.54
C GLY A 116 12.36 -9.06 1.21
N MET A 117 13.66 -8.82 1.10
CA MET A 117 14.44 -9.20 -0.09
C MET A 117 14.57 -10.71 -0.25
N CYS A 118 14.59 -11.49 0.83
CA CYS A 118 14.56 -12.95 0.75
C CYS A 118 13.35 -13.43 -0.05
N PHE A 119 12.14 -12.93 0.22
CA PHE A 119 10.95 -13.29 -0.55
C PHE A 119 11.01 -12.82 -2.00
N MET A 120 11.49 -11.59 -2.24
CA MET A 120 11.57 -11.02 -3.58
C MET A 120 12.58 -11.75 -4.48
N MET A 121 13.64 -12.30 -3.90
CA MET A 121 14.75 -12.97 -4.60
C MET A 121 14.65 -14.50 -4.58
N ASP A 122 13.74 -15.09 -3.81
CA ASP A 122 13.55 -16.54 -3.75
C ASP A 122 12.83 -17.09 -5.01
N ARG A 123 12.75 -18.42 -5.08
CA ARG A 123 12.08 -19.20 -6.12
C ARG A 123 10.61 -18.80 -6.24
N GLY A 124 10.29 -18.07 -7.29
CA GLY A 124 8.94 -17.58 -7.53
C GLY A 124 8.68 -16.15 -7.06
N GLY A 125 9.70 -15.50 -6.49
CA GLY A 125 9.71 -14.08 -6.12
C GLY A 125 9.45 -13.15 -7.31
N ASP A 126 9.73 -13.60 -8.53
CA ASP A 126 9.40 -12.93 -9.80
C ASP A 126 7.90 -12.67 -10.00
N ARG A 127 7.03 -13.36 -9.25
CA ARG A 127 5.57 -13.18 -9.27
C ARG A 127 5.03 -12.35 -8.11
N LEU A 128 5.91 -11.85 -7.23
CA LEU A 128 5.53 -11.03 -6.10
C LEU A 128 5.52 -9.55 -6.49
N CYS A 129 4.41 -8.86 -6.23
CA CYS A 129 4.30 -7.41 -6.42
C CYS A 129 4.74 -6.63 -5.19
N TYR A 130 4.50 -7.14 -3.99
CA TYR A 130 4.96 -6.53 -2.75
C TYR A 130 5.04 -7.52 -1.59
N VAL A 131 5.85 -7.17 -0.59
CA VAL A 131 5.91 -7.82 0.73
C VAL A 131 5.37 -6.82 1.76
N GLN A 132 4.27 -7.18 2.42
CA GLN A 132 3.64 -6.37 3.47
C GLN A 132 4.14 -6.84 4.83
N PHE A 133 4.61 -5.90 5.65
CA PHE A 133 4.93 -6.16 7.05
C PHE A 133 3.76 -5.76 7.96
N PRO A 134 3.57 -6.44 9.11
CA PRO A 134 2.60 -6.04 10.12
C PRO A 134 2.86 -4.60 10.61
N GLN A 135 1.80 -3.81 10.80
CA GLN A 135 1.92 -2.54 11.49
C GLN A 135 1.82 -2.80 12.99
N ARG A 136 2.79 -2.29 13.73
CA ARG A 136 2.87 -2.39 15.19
C ARG A 136 2.99 -0.99 15.77
N PHE A 137 2.37 -0.76 16.91
CA PHE A 137 2.29 0.57 17.49
C PHE A 137 2.93 0.60 18.88
N GLU A 138 3.52 1.75 19.21
CA GLU A 138 4.05 2.06 20.54
C GLU A 138 3.18 3.13 21.21
N GLY A 139 3.33 3.26 22.54
CA GLY A 139 2.60 4.27 23.32
C GLY A 139 1.12 3.95 23.52
N ILE A 140 0.71 2.69 23.33
CA ILE A 140 -0.65 2.25 23.61
C ILE A 140 -0.81 2.00 25.11
N ASP A 141 -1.92 2.47 25.67
CA ASP A 141 -2.29 2.21 27.05
C ASP A 141 -2.34 0.70 27.34
N PRO A 142 -1.85 0.20 28.49
CA PRO A 142 -1.83 -1.23 28.80
C PRO A 142 -3.21 -1.92 28.73
N SER A 143 -4.32 -1.18 28.88
CA SER A 143 -5.66 -1.74 28.77
C SER A 143 -6.27 -1.67 27.36
N ASP A 144 -5.53 -1.10 26.38
CA ASP A 144 -5.88 -0.91 24.97
C ASP A 144 -7.39 -0.72 24.71
N ARG A 145 -7.99 0.24 25.42
CA ARG A 145 -9.45 0.44 25.41
C ARG A 145 -10.00 0.80 24.03
N TYR A 146 -9.15 1.31 23.15
CA TYR A 146 -9.50 1.74 21.79
C TYR A 146 -9.16 0.70 20.72
N ALA A 147 -8.69 -0.49 21.12
CA ALA A 147 -8.29 -1.57 20.23
C ALA A 147 -7.32 -1.08 19.13
N ASN A 148 -6.35 -0.25 19.51
CA ASN A 148 -5.41 0.37 18.58
C ASN A 148 -4.40 -0.63 18.02
N ASN A 149 -4.07 -1.69 18.76
CA ASN A 149 -3.17 -2.74 18.25
C ASN A 149 -3.75 -3.47 17.04
N ASN A 150 -5.09 -3.55 16.94
CA ASN A 150 -5.80 -4.20 15.83
C ASN A 150 -5.26 -5.62 15.51
N THR A 151 -4.94 -6.39 16.56
CA THR A 151 -4.25 -7.69 16.44
C THR A 151 -5.06 -8.71 15.65
N VAL A 152 -6.39 -8.72 15.77
CA VAL A 152 -7.25 -9.60 14.97
C VAL A 152 -7.04 -9.37 13.47
N PHE A 153 -6.94 -8.13 13.02
CA PHE A 153 -6.69 -7.84 11.61
C PHE A 153 -5.28 -8.26 11.17
N PHE A 154 -4.25 -7.91 11.93
CA PHE A 154 -2.86 -8.15 11.53
C PHE A 154 -2.36 -9.57 11.78
N ASP A 155 -2.90 -10.29 12.75
CA ASP A 155 -2.40 -11.61 13.17
C ASP A 155 -3.37 -12.76 12.87
N VAL A 156 -4.63 -12.46 12.57
CA VAL A 156 -5.61 -13.46 12.12
C VAL A 156 -5.88 -13.27 10.62
N ASN A 157 -6.49 -12.15 10.25
CA ASN A 157 -6.98 -11.94 8.88
C ASN A 157 -5.86 -11.86 7.85
N MET A 158 -4.83 -11.04 8.07
CA MET A 158 -3.73 -10.87 7.11
C MET A 158 -2.95 -12.16 6.88
N ARG A 159 -2.73 -12.96 7.93
CA ARG A 159 -2.08 -14.26 7.82
C ARG A 159 -2.93 -15.26 7.03
N ALA A 160 -4.25 -15.24 7.23
CA ALA A 160 -5.17 -16.09 6.46
C ALA A 160 -5.18 -15.71 4.96
N LEU A 161 -5.15 -14.41 4.63
CA LEU A 161 -5.07 -13.93 3.25
C LEU A 161 -3.77 -14.31 2.55
N ASP A 162 -2.67 -14.43 3.30
CA ASP A 162 -1.37 -14.84 2.77
C ASP A 162 -1.42 -16.25 2.14
N GLY A 163 -2.23 -17.15 2.69
CA GLY A 163 -2.48 -18.49 2.14
C GLY A 163 -3.22 -18.51 0.79
N LEU A 164 -3.84 -17.38 0.39
CA LEU A 164 -4.59 -17.26 -0.86
C LEU A 164 -3.73 -16.67 -1.98
N GLN A 165 -3.81 -15.36 -2.18
CA GLN A 165 -3.02 -14.63 -3.18
C GLN A 165 -2.06 -13.62 -2.51
N GLY A 166 -2.18 -13.45 -1.19
CA GLY A 166 -1.38 -12.53 -0.40
C GLY A 166 -2.24 -11.51 0.37
N PRO A 167 -1.64 -10.80 1.35
CA PRO A 167 -2.30 -9.74 2.10
C PRO A 167 -2.65 -8.55 1.22
N VAL A 168 -3.58 -7.72 1.67
CA VAL A 168 -3.85 -6.41 1.03
C VAL A 168 -2.80 -5.38 1.46
N TYR A 169 -2.56 -4.37 0.63
CA TYR A 169 -1.68 -3.25 0.97
C TYR A 169 -2.41 -2.27 1.90
N VAL A 170 -1.75 -1.89 3.00
CA VAL A 170 -2.34 -1.12 4.12
C VAL A 170 -1.66 0.24 4.38
N GLY A 171 -0.92 0.76 3.39
CA GLY A 171 -0.50 2.17 3.39
C GLY A 171 0.93 2.46 3.87
N THR A 172 1.58 1.57 4.62
CA THR A 172 2.95 1.73 5.15
C THR A 172 3.63 0.36 5.36
N GLY A 173 4.96 0.35 5.50
CA GLY A 173 5.75 -0.85 5.79
C GLY A 173 5.63 -1.90 4.70
N CYS A 174 5.65 -1.48 3.43
CA CYS A 174 5.44 -2.38 2.30
C CYS A 174 6.55 -2.23 1.26
N LEU A 175 7.20 -3.35 0.93
CA LEU A 175 8.29 -3.42 -0.04
C LEU A 175 7.70 -3.81 -1.40
N PHE A 176 7.56 -2.84 -2.30
CA PHE A 176 7.02 -3.02 -3.64
C PHE A 176 8.09 -3.39 -4.66
N ARG A 177 7.68 -4.14 -5.69
CA ARG A 177 8.39 -4.29 -6.95
C ARG A 177 8.00 -3.16 -7.89
N ARG A 178 8.97 -2.37 -8.37
CA ARG A 178 8.74 -1.17 -9.20
C ARG A 178 7.89 -1.44 -10.43
N ILE A 179 8.19 -2.51 -11.17
CA ILE A 179 7.43 -2.82 -12.40
C ILE A 179 5.97 -3.20 -12.15
N ALA A 180 5.63 -3.66 -10.94
CA ALA A 180 4.24 -3.94 -10.57
C ALA A 180 3.48 -2.63 -10.30
N LEU A 181 4.15 -1.64 -9.71
CA LEU A 181 3.64 -0.26 -9.60
C LEU A 181 3.45 0.38 -10.97
N TYR A 182 4.33 0.10 -11.93
CA TYR A 182 4.14 0.56 -13.31
C TYR A 182 2.96 -0.08 -14.05
N GLY A 183 2.31 -1.06 -13.44
CA GLY A 183 1.10 -1.70 -13.96
C GLY A 183 1.37 -2.87 -14.91
N PHE A 184 2.63 -3.29 -15.07
CA PHE A 184 2.98 -4.47 -15.87
C PHE A 184 2.39 -5.74 -15.25
N ASP A 185 2.07 -6.73 -16.08
CA ASP A 185 1.63 -8.06 -15.68
C ASP A 185 2.81 -8.88 -15.13
N PRO A 186 2.56 -9.87 -14.25
CA PRO A 186 3.63 -10.76 -13.81
C PRO A 186 4.16 -11.59 -15.00
N PRO A 187 5.46 -11.89 -15.04
CA PRO A 187 6.13 -12.53 -16.18
C PRO A 187 5.53 -13.90 -16.57
N ARG A 188 4.80 -14.54 -15.65
CA ARG A 188 4.17 -15.86 -15.81
C ARG A 188 2.66 -15.84 -15.60
N ALA A 189 1.98 -14.73 -15.91
CA ALA A 189 0.54 -14.56 -15.71
C ALA A 189 -0.34 -15.65 -16.36
N ARG A 190 0.13 -16.29 -17.44
CA ARG A 190 -0.63 -17.30 -18.22
C ARG A 190 -0.41 -18.75 -17.79
N ASP A 191 0.57 -19.04 -16.94
CA ASP A 191 0.90 -20.41 -16.54
C ASP A 191 -0.13 -21.01 -15.58
N HIS A 192 -1.09 -20.23 -15.08
CA HIS A 192 -2.10 -20.62 -14.09
C HIS A 192 -3.50 -20.11 -14.48
N SER A 193 -3.98 -20.39 -15.71
CA SER A 193 -5.43 -20.44 -15.88
C SER A 193 -5.90 -21.81 -15.39
N PRO A 194 -6.68 -21.91 -14.30
CA PRO A 194 -7.38 -23.15 -13.99
C PRO A 194 -8.46 -23.28 -15.06
N SER A 195 -8.16 -24.02 -16.12
CA SER A 195 -9.20 -24.43 -17.07
C SER A 195 -10.08 -25.44 -16.34
N CYS A 196 -11.14 -24.94 -15.71
CA CYS A 196 -12.18 -25.77 -15.10
C CYS A 196 -13.01 -26.53 -16.16
N CYS A 197 -12.72 -26.36 -17.46
CA CYS A 197 -13.51 -26.94 -18.56
C CYS A 197 -12.66 -27.44 -19.75
N SER A 198 -11.46 -28.01 -19.54
CA SER A 198 -10.68 -28.56 -20.67
C SER A 198 -11.10 -29.95 -21.13
N CYS A 199 -12.08 -30.61 -20.50
CA CYS A 199 -12.47 -31.97 -20.86
C CYS A 199 -13.41 -32.09 -22.07
N CYS A 200 -13.91 -30.99 -22.65
CA CYS A 200 -14.97 -31.10 -23.68
C CYS A 200 -14.75 -30.34 -25.01
N LEU A 201 -13.72 -29.50 -25.19
CA LEU A 201 -13.53 -28.76 -26.46
C LEU A 201 -12.05 -28.56 -26.81
N PRO A 202 -11.52 -29.15 -27.90
CA PRO A 202 -10.16 -28.88 -28.35
C PRO A 202 -10.08 -27.49 -29.00
N ARG A 203 -9.54 -26.50 -28.27
CA ARG A 203 -9.15 -25.22 -28.89
C ARG A 203 -7.88 -25.44 -29.73
N ARG A 204 -8.03 -25.46 -31.05
CA ARG A 204 -6.91 -25.29 -32.00
C ARG A 204 -6.32 -23.89 -31.85
N GLY A 205 -5.26 -23.76 -31.06
CA GLY A 205 -4.43 -22.55 -31.05
C GLY A 205 -3.55 -22.52 -32.29
N LYS A 206 -3.76 -21.55 -33.19
CA LYS A 206 -2.78 -21.20 -34.22
C LYS A 206 -1.50 -20.74 -33.54
N VAL A 207 -0.42 -21.50 -33.67
CA VAL A 207 0.94 -21.01 -33.40
C VAL A 207 1.26 -20.00 -34.50
N LYS A 208 1.21 -18.70 -34.19
CA LYS A 208 1.85 -17.70 -35.05
C LYS A 208 3.35 -17.80 -34.80
N ALA A 209 4.09 -18.06 -35.89
CA ALA A 209 5.55 -18.05 -35.91
C ALA A 209 6.09 -16.69 -35.42
N GLY A 210 7.19 -16.75 -34.67
CA GLY A 210 7.75 -15.65 -33.91
C GLY A 210 8.23 -14.49 -34.77
N SER A 211 8.06 -13.29 -34.22
CA SER A 211 8.89 -12.14 -34.53
C SER A 211 10.05 -12.14 -33.54
N GLU A 212 11.27 -12.11 -34.04
CA GLU A 212 12.49 -11.88 -33.26
C GLU A 212 12.42 -10.48 -32.63
N ASN A 213 11.98 -10.40 -31.38
CA ASN A 213 12.30 -9.30 -30.49
C ASN A 213 13.08 -9.87 -29.31
N SER A 214 14.19 -9.20 -28.97
CA SER A 214 15.17 -9.57 -27.93
C SER A 214 14.54 -10.22 -26.69
N GLU A 215 15.15 -11.31 -26.19
CA GLU A 215 14.73 -12.02 -24.97
C GLU A 215 14.55 -11.09 -23.74
N GLU A 216 15.13 -9.89 -23.76
CA GLU A 216 15.05 -8.86 -22.72
C GLU A 216 13.63 -8.30 -22.47
N THR A 217 12.78 -8.13 -23.48
CA THR A 217 11.47 -7.44 -23.34
C THR A 217 10.28 -8.37 -23.09
N ARG A 218 10.51 -9.69 -23.03
CA ARG A 218 9.44 -10.70 -22.90
C ARG A 218 8.62 -10.55 -21.60
N ALA A 219 9.19 -9.96 -20.56
CA ALA A 219 8.59 -9.76 -19.23
C ALA A 219 7.80 -8.44 -19.09
N LEU A 220 8.02 -7.46 -19.96
CA LEU A 220 7.30 -6.18 -19.94
C LEU A 220 5.98 -6.32 -20.72
N ARG A 221 4.97 -6.94 -20.11
CA ARG A 221 3.62 -7.09 -20.71
C ARG A 221 2.60 -6.24 -19.96
N MET A 222 1.67 -5.61 -20.68
CA MET A 222 0.56 -4.80 -20.13
C MET A 222 -0.71 -5.15 -20.92
N GLY A 223 -1.73 -5.75 -20.30
CA GLY A 223 -2.96 -6.06 -21.05
C GLY A 223 -4.18 -6.45 -20.21
N ASP A 224 -5.32 -5.85 -20.57
CA ASP A 224 -6.66 -6.32 -20.21
C ASP A 224 -7.19 -7.21 -21.35
N ALA A 225 -7.56 -8.44 -21.02
CA ALA A 225 -8.30 -9.43 -21.81
C ALA A 225 -7.72 -9.90 -23.17
N ASP A 226 -7.02 -9.10 -23.97
CA ASP A 226 -6.41 -9.52 -25.22
C ASP A 226 -4.91 -9.25 -25.25
N GLY A 227 -4.17 -10.26 -25.70
CA GLY A 227 -2.75 -10.46 -25.47
C GLY A 227 -1.80 -9.60 -26.29
N ASP A 228 -2.08 -8.34 -26.51
CA ASP A 228 -1.24 -7.49 -27.34
C ASP A 228 0.09 -7.19 -26.64
N GLU A 229 1.19 -7.48 -27.34
CA GLU A 229 2.53 -7.11 -26.94
C GLU A 229 2.62 -5.59 -26.73
N VAL A 230 3.44 -5.15 -25.78
CA VAL A 230 3.51 -3.72 -25.46
C VAL A 230 4.10 -2.99 -26.65
N ASN A 231 3.23 -2.27 -27.38
CA ASN A 231 3.68 -1.39 -28.43
C ASN A 231 4.47 -0.25 -27.79
N LEU A 232 5.77 -0.18 -28.05
CA LEU A 232 6.68 0.83 -27.49
C LEU A 232 6.19 2.26 -27.78
N SER A 233 5.49 2.46 -28.89
CA SER A 233 4.83 3.74 -29.23
C SER A 233 3.76 4.20 -28.24
N SER A 234 3.25 3.30 -27.37
CA SER A 234 2.29 3.63 -26.33
C SER A 234 2.93 4.12 -25.02
N PHE A 235 4.26 4.01 -24.86
CA PHE A 235 4.95 4.40 -23.63
C PHE A 235 4.81 5.89 -23.30
N PRO A 236 4.95 6.82 -24.27
CA PRO A 236 4.77 8.25 -23.97
C PRO A 236 3.36 8.56 -23.43
N LYS A 237 2.32 7.92 -23.98
CA LYS A 237 0.95 8.05 -23.48
C LYS A 237 0.77 7.50 -22.07
N LYS A 238 1.57 6.49 -21.67
CA LYS A 238 1.43 5.85 -20.36
C LYS A 238 2.26 6.54 -19.27
N PHE A 239 3.55 6.74 -19.56
CA PHE A 239 4.55 7.16 -18.59
C PHE A 239 4.94 8.64 -18.71
N GLY A 240 4.51 9.32 -19.78
CA GLY A 240 4.93 10.68 -20.13
C GLY A 240 6.11 10.68 -21.11
N ASN A 241 6.52 11.88 -21.53
CA ASN A 241 7.46 12.06 -22.64
C ASN A 241 8.95 12.00 -22.25
N SER A 242 9.27 11.74 -20.98
CA SER A 242 10.66 11.63 -20.52
C SER A 242 11.33 10.36 -21.07
N SER A 243 12.36 10.53 -21.91
CA SER A 243 13.16 9.41 -22.40
C SER A 243 13.92 8.72 -21.27
N PHE A 244 14.48 9.49 -20.33
CA PHE A 244 15.16 8.96 -19.15
C PHE A 244 14.25 8.01 -18.34
N LEU A 245 12.99 8.41 -18.12
CA LEU A 245 12.03 7.56 -17.43
C LEU A 245 11.71 6.30 -18.25
N ILE A 246 11.44 6.43 -19.55
CA ILE A 246 11.08 5.30 -20.41
C ILE A 246 12.23 4.28 -20.50
N ASP A 247 13.46 4.76 -20.69
CA ASP A 247 14.66 3.92 -20.82
C ASP A 247 15.03 3.24 -19.50
N SER A 248 14.66 3.84 -18.36
CA SER A 248 14.86 3.25 -17.02
C SER A 248 14.02 1.98 -16.77
N ILE A 249 12.87 1.82 -17.44
CA ILE A 249 11.90 0.74 -17.18
C ILE A 249 12.48 -0.66 -17.43
N PRO A 250 13.02 -0.99 -18.63
CA PRO A 250 13.61 -2.30 -18.88
C PRO A 250 14.78 -2.61 -17.95
N VAL A 251 15.57 -1.59 -17.59
CA VAL A 251 16.68 -1.73 -16.64
C VAL A 251 16.15 -2.13 -15.27
N ALA A 252 15.12 -1.46 -14.75
CA ALA A 252 14.51 -1.80 -13.47
C ALA A 252 13.87 -3.20 -13.45
N GLU A 253 13.27 -3.62 -14.57
CA GLU A 253 12.71 -4.96 -14.71
C GLU A 253 13.81 -6.02 -14.55
N PHE A 254 14.89 -5.88 -15.32
CA PHE A 254 16.04 -6.79 -15.27
C PHE A 254 16.71 -6.78 -13.88
N GLN A 255 16.89 -5.60 -13.29
CA GLN A 255 17.41 -5.42 -11.94
C GLN A 255 16.47 -5.96 -10.85
N GLY A 256 15.19 -6.19 -11.15
CA GLY A 256 14.25 -6.81 -10.22
C GLY A 256 14.26 -8.34 -10.26
N ARG A 257 14.83 -8.96 -11.28
CA ARG A 257 14.76 -10.43 -11.44
C ARG A 257 15.55 -11.15 -10.34
N PRO A 258 15.03 -12.27 -9.79
CA PRO A 258 15.78 -13.19 -8.94
C PRO A 258 17.08 -13.68 -9.59
N LEU A 259 18.00 -14.24 -8.81
CA LEU A 259 19.21 -14.84 -9.36
C LEU A 259 18.86 -16.14 -10.11
N ALA A 260 19.44 -16.33 -11.30
CA ALA A 260 19.34 -17.55 -12.09
C ALA A 260 20.36 -18.61 -11.60
N ASP A 261 20.44 -18.82 -10.29
CA ASP A 261 21.35 -19.76 -9.63
C ASP A 261 20.74 -21.16 -9.45
N HIS A 262 19.44 -21.31 -9.68
CA HIS A 262 18.71 -22.57 -9.54
C HIS A 262 17.79 -22.84 -10.74
N PRO A 263 17.70 -24.10 -11.25
CA PRO A 263 16.89 -24.45 -12.42
C PRO A 263 15.39 -24.13 -12.32
N SER A 264 14.86 -23.99 -11.10
CA SER A 264 13.45 -23.60 -10.89
C SER A 264 13.17 -22.13 -11.18
N VAL A 265 14.21 -21.28 -11.24
CA VAL A 265 14.08 -19.85 -11.52
C VAL A 265 14.01 -19.66 -13.02
N LYS A 266 12.78 -19.54 -13.54
CA LYS A 266 12.52 -19.40 -14.98
C LYS A 266 12.73 -17.98 -15.52
N ASN A 267 12.58 -16.96 -14.68
CA ASN A 267 12.78 -15.56 -15.02
C ASN A 267 13.82 -14.95 -14.07
N GLY A 268 15.07 -15.38 -14.21
CA GLY A 268 16.18 -14.92 -13.38
C GLY A 268 17.20 -14.11 -14.19
N ARG A 269 18.09 -13.43 -13.48
CA ARG A 269 19.26 -12.76 -14.05
C ARG A 269 20.55 -13.50 -13.66
N PRO A 270 21.63 -13.40 -14.46
CA PRO A 270 22.90 -14.01 -14.08
C PRO A 270 23.47 -13.42 -12.79
N PRO A 271 24.12 -14.23 -11.93
CA PRO A 271 24.90 -13.72 -10.80
C PRO A 271 25.97 -12.73 -11.26
N GLY A 272 26.25 -11.71 -10.45
CA GLY A 272 27.24 -10.68 -10.78
C GLY A 272 26.74 -9.58 -11.72
N ALA A 273 25.55 -9.69 -12.32
CA ALA A 273 25.05 -8.69 -13.28
C ALA A 273 24.91 -7.27 -12.70
N LEU A 274 24.73 -7.13 -11.38
CA LEU A 274 24.54 -5.85 -10.69
C LEU A 274 25.73 -5.44 -9.82
N THR A 275 26.94 -5.94 -10.10
CA THR A 275 28.14 -5.55 -9.34
C THR A 275 28.82 -4.30 -9.90
N ILE A 276 28.28 -3.74 -10.97
CA ILE A 276 28.81 -2.53 -11.61
C ILE A 276 28.52 -1.33 -10.70
N PRO A 277 29.51 -0.44 -10.47
CA PRO A 277 29.29 0.83 -9.80
C PRO A 277 28.13 1.62 -10.39
N ARG A 278 27.39 2.31 -9.53
CA ARG A 278 26.33 3.20 -9.96
C ARG A 278 26.93 4.46 -10.59
N GLU A 279 26.32 4.92 -11.67
CA GLU A 279 26.68 6.20 -12.28
C GLU A 279 26.41 7.36 -11.32
N ILE A 280 27.31 8.34 -11.32
CA ILE A 280 27.21 9.53 -10.48
C ILE A 280 26.07 10.41 -11.03
N LEU A 281 25.28 11.01 -10.13
CA LEU A 281 24.26 11.98 -10.52
C LEU A 281 24.91 13.22 -11.15
N ASP A 282 24.63 13.47 -12.41
CA ASP A 282 25.02 14.70 -13.10
C ASP A 282 23.90 15.75 -13.05
N ALA A 283 24.21 16.96 -13.52
CA ALA A 283 23.22 18.04 -13.54
C ALA A 283 22.04 17.75 -14.48
N SER A 284 22.25 16.97 -15.55
CA SER A 284 21.21 16.66 -16.54
C SER A 284 20.16 15.69 -15.97
N ILE A 285 20.58 14.65 -15.25
CA ILE A 285 19.73 13.71 -14.53
C ILE A 285 18.89 14.43 -13.48
N VAL A 286 19.49 15.36 -12.72
CA VAL A 286 18.77 16.14 -11.71
C VAL A 286 17.77 17.09 -12.36
N ALA A 287 18.13 17.76 -13.46
CA ALA A 287 17.21 18.63 -14.19
C ALA A 287 16.01 17.86 -14.75
N GLU A 288 16.24 16.67 -15.32
CA GLU A 288 15.17 15.81 -15.81
C GLU A 288 14.30 15.27 -14.66
N ALA A 289 14.90 14.92 -13.52
CA ALA A 289 14.16 14.52 -12.33
C ALA A 289 13.23 15.64 -11.82
N ILE A 290 13.66 16.91 -11.89
CA ILE A 290 12.82 18.08 -11.57
C ILE A 290 11.67 18.21 -12.59
N SER A 291 11.94 17.99 -13.87
CA SER A 291 10.93 18.05 -14.94
C SER A 291 9.79 17.04 -14.72
N VAL A 292 10.11 15.80 -14.32
CA VAL A 292 9.09 14.75 -14.15
C VAL A 292 8.25 14.87 -12.86
N ILE A 293 8.61 15.76 -11.93
CA ILE A 293 7.81 16.06 -10.73
C ILE A 293 6.95 17.33 -10.87
N SER A 294 6.92 17.93 -12.06
CA SER A 294 6.05 19.06 -12.36
C SER A 294 4.57 18.69 -12.27
N CYS A 295 3.71 19.68 -11.98
CA CYS A 295 2.28 19.44 -11.78
C CYS A 295 1.54 19.05 -13.07
N TRP A 296 2.07 19.43 -14.24
CA TRP A 296 1.49 19.10 -15.55
C TRP A 296 2.03 17.78 -16.14
N TYR A 297 3.09 17.19 -15.58
CA TYR A 297 3.71 15.98 -16.17
C TYR A 297 2.71 14.83 -16.35
N GLU A 298 1.73 14.74 -15.45
CA GLU A 298 0.74 13.68 -15.45
C GLU A 298 -0.42 13.93 -16.44
N GLU A 299 -0.50 15.12 -17.03
CA GLU A 299 -1.55 15.45 -18.00
C GLU A 299 -1.49 14.54 -19.22
N LYS A 300 -2.64 13.98 -19.59
CA LYS A 300 -2.80 13.05 -20.74
C LYS A 300 -1.94 11.78 -20.63
N THR A 301 -1.41 11.49 -19.44
CA THR A 301 -0.73 10.22 -19.14
C THR A 301 -1.68 9.23 -18.44
N GLU A 302 -1.20 8.02 -18.16
CA GLU A 302 -1.94 7.02 -17.39
C GLU A 302 -1.53 6.97 -15.90
N TRP A 303 -0.72 7.92 -15.43
CA TRP A 303 -0.35 8.07 -14.02
C TRP A 303 -1.58 8.30 -13.13
N GLY A 304 -1.62 7.62 -11.99
CA GLY A 304 -2.77 7.63 -11.08
C GLY A 304 -3.99 6.85 -11.55
N GLN A 305 -4.14 6.66 -12.87
CA GLN A 305 -5.27 5.95 -13.45
C GLN A 305 -4.99 4.47 -13.68
N ARG A 306 -3.78 4.11 -14.15
CA ARG A 306 -3.37 2.72 -14.40
C ARG A 306 -1.96 2.42 -13.92
N VAL A 307 -1.12 3.47 -13.81
CA VAL A 307 0.28 3.45 -13.40
C VAL A 307 0.43 4.13 -12.05
N GLY A 308 1.22 3.54 -11.15
CA GLY A 308 1.51 4.06 -9.82
C GLY A 308 0.41 3.79 -8.78
N TRP A 309 0.40 4.59 -7.72
CA TRP A 309 -0.68 4.67 -6.74
C TRP A 309 -1.93 5.27 -7.36
N ILE A 310 -3.09 4.71 -7.05
CA ILE A 310 -4.35 5.04 -7.73
C ILE A 310 -4.98 6.32 -7.15
N TYR A 311 -5.41 7.21 -8.04
CA TYR A 311 -6.07 8.47 -7.67
C TYR A 311 -7.58 8.32 -7.49
N GLY A 312 -8.19 9.34 -6.86
CA GLY A 312 -9.64 9.47 -6.74
C GLY A 312 -10.29 8.54 -5.72
N SER A 313 -9.52 7.95 -4.80
CA SER A 313 -10.04 7.17 -3.66
C SER A 313 -9.41 7.64 -2.36
N VAL A 314 -10.20 7.71 -1.29
CA VAL A 314 -9.70 8.01 0.07
C VAL A 314 -8.81 6.88 0.62
N THR A 315 -8.99 5.66 0.10
CA THR A 315 -8.24 4.45 0.46
C THR A 315 -7.44 3.97 -0.75
N GLU A 316 -6.50 4.81 -1.21
CA GLU A 316 -5.68 4.52 -2.39
C GLU A 316 -4.83 3.26 -2.20
N ASP A 317 -4.49 2.94 -0.97
CA ASP A 317 -3.70 1.79 -0.55
C ASP A 317 -4.37 0.47 -0.97
N VAL A 318 -5.57 0.20 -0.47
CA VAL A 318 -6.32 -1.02 -0.76
C VAL A 318 -6.58 -1.14 -2.26
N VAL A 319 -6.92 -0.03 -2.94
CA VAL A 319 -7.18 -0.01 -4.38
C VAL A 319 -5.93 -0.33 -5.19
N THR A 320 -4.78 0.23 -4.80
CA THR A 320 -3.49 -0.03 -5.47
C THR A 320 -3.11 -1.50 -5.34
N GLY A 321 -3.25 -2.08 -4.15
CA GLY A 321 -3.04 -3.52 -3.92
C GLY A 321 -3.99 -4.40 -4.73
N TYR A 322 -5.30 -4.07 -4.71
CA TYR A 322 -6.34 -4.75 -5.47
C TYR A 322 -5.99 -4.82 -6.96
N ARG A 323 -5.57 -3.70 -7.55
CA ARG A 323 -5.25 -3.65 -8.98
C ARG A 323 -4.03 -4.47 -9.37
N MET A 324 -3.04 -4.62 -8.49
CA MET A 324 -1.92 -5.52 -8.74
C MET A 324 -2.38 -6.97 -8.70
N HIS A 325 -3.16 -7.36 -7.67
CA HIS A 325 -3.73 -8.71 -7.59
C HIS A 325 -4.67 -9.03 -8.74
N ASN A 326 -5.44 -8.04 -9.21
CA ASN A 326 -6.36 -8.19 -10.34
C ASN A 326 -5.62 -8.46 -11.67
N ARG A 327 -4.36 -8.06 -11.78
CA ARG A 327 -3.46 -8.41 -12.89
C ARG A 327 -2.79 -9.78 -12.73
N GLY A 328 -3.00 -10.45 -11.60
CA GLY A 328 -2.47 -11.78 -11.29
C GLY A 328 -1.18 -11.79 -10.47
N TRP A 329 -0.73 -10.62 -9.98
CA TRP A 329 0.38 -10.57 -9.03
C TRP A 329 0.00 -11.20 -7.69
N LYS A 330 1.01 -11.67 -6.96
CA LYS A 330 0.86 -12.15 -5.58
C LYS A 330 1.55 -11.19 -4.62
N SER A 331 1.11 -11.13 -3.38
CA SER A 331 1.85 -10.50 -2.29
C SER A 331 2.20 -11.53 -1.23
N VAL A 332 3.09 -11.15 -0.31
CA VAL A 332 3.47 -11.96 0.86
C VAL A 332 3.31 -11.14 2.13
N TYR A 333 2.86 -11.78 3.20
CA TYR A 333 2.83 -11.20 4.54
C TYR A 333 4.04 -11.66 5.37
N CYS A 334 4.97 -10.75 5.63
CA CYS A 334 6.23 -11.07 6.32
C CYS A 334 6.12 -10.73 7.81
N VAL A 335 5.77 -11.73 8.62
CA VAL A 335 5.82 -11.62 10.09
C VAL A 335 7.22 -11.98 10.56
N THR A 336 7.89 -11.01 11.15
CA THR A 336 9.28 -11.10 11.62
C THR A 336 9.30 -11.39 13.13
N GLN A 337 10.35 -12.04 13.64
CA GLN A 337 10.44 -12.37 15.08
C GLN A 337 10.47 -11.12 15.96
N ARG A 338 11.22 -10.10 15.52
CA ARG A 338 11.15 -8.74 16.07
C ARG A 338 10.42 -7.88 15.07
N ASP A 339 9.55 -7.00 15.54
CA ASP A 339 8.78 -6.09 14.68
C ASP A 339 9.69 -5.40 13.66
N ALA A 340 9.34 -5.49 12.37
CA ALA A 340 10.11 -4.84 11.32
C ALA A 340 10.01 -3.32 11.43
N PHE A 341 8.78 -2.84 11.64
CA PHE A 341 8.42 -1.44 11.71
C PHE A 341 7.53 -1.20 12.92
N ARG A 342 7.70 -0.04 13.55
CA ARG A 342 6.83 0.45 14.62
C ARG A 342 6.37 1.86 14.30
N GLY A 343 5.19 2.21 14.76
CA GLY A 343 4.67 3.57 14.65
C GLY A 343 3.93 4.05 15.87
N THR A 344 3.48 5.30 15.84
CA THR A 344 2.71 5.90 16.93
C THR A 344 1.21 5.77 16.67
N ALA A 345 0.45 5.24 17.62
CA ALA A 345 -1.01 5.15 17.50
C ALA A 345 -1.72 6.45 17.95
N PRO A 346 -2.95 6.72 17.46
CA PRO A 346 -3.79 7.77 18.01
C PRO A 346 -4.09 7.53 19.50
N ILE A 347 -3.82 8.52 20.35
CA ILE A 347 -4.01 8.40 21.81
C ILE A 347 -5.43 8.73 22.27
N ASN A 348 -6.24 9.40 21.44
CA ASN A 348 -7.59 9.82 21.79
C ASN A 348 -8.65 9.09 20.93
N LEU A 349 -9.87 8.96 21.48
CA LEU A 349 -10.97 8.26 20.83
C LEU A 349 -11.48 8.99 19.58
N THR A 350 -11.45 10.32 19.58
CA THR A 350 -11.97 11.16 18.49
C THR A 350 -11.20 10.90 17.19
N ASP A 351 -9.86 10.96 17.25
CA ASP A 351 -8.98 10.70 16.12
C ASP A 351 -9.10 9.26 15.64
N ARG A 352 -9.26 8.32 16.57
CA ARG A 352 -9.50 6.91 16.25
C ARG A 352 -10.83 6.71 15.51
N LEU A 353 -11.92 7.35 15.93
CA LEU A 353 -13.21 7.29 15.24
C LEU A 353 -13.17 7.97 13.87
N HIS A 354 -12.48 9.11 13.76
CA HIS A 354 -12.29 9.78 12.46
C HIS A 354 -11.46 8.91 11.50
N GLN A 355 -10.47 8.17 12.00
CA GLN A 355 -9.71 7.21 11.21
C GLN A 355 -10.60 6.07 10.69
N VAL A 356 -11.41 5.46 11.56
CA VAL A 356 -12.35 4.39 11.17
C VAL A 356 -13.40 4.90 10.18
N LEU A 357 -13.89 6.13 10.37
CA LEU A 357 -14.81 6.78 9.43
C LEU A 357 -14.17 6.91 8.04
N ARG A 358 -12.90 7.34 7.95
CA ARG A 358 -12.17 7.41 6.67
C ARG A 358 -12.09 6.07 5.97
N TRP A 359 -11.71 5.03 6.71
CA TRP A 359 -11.59 3.68 6.15
C TRP A 359 -12.93 3.16 5.64
N ALA A 360 -14.01 3.38 6.41
CA ALA A 360 -15.36 2.98 6.00
C ALA A 360 -15.83 3.76 4.77
N THR A 361 -15.60 5.07 4.71
CA THR A 361 -15.95 5.89 3.55
C THR A 361 -15.20 5.44 2.30
N GLY A 362 -13.89 5.25 2.39
CA GLY A 362 -13.11 4.73 1.27
C GLY A 362 -13.58 3.35 0.80
N SER A 363 -13.96 2.48 1.73
CA SER A 363 -14.51 1.15 1.42
C SER A 363 -15.85 1.23 0.68
N VAL A 364 -16.74 2.14 1.07
CA VAL A 364 -17.99 2.42 0.36
C VAL A 364 -17.72 2.98 -1.05
N GLU A 365 -16.74 3.89 -1.18
CA GLU A 365 -16.32 4.41 -2.49
C GLU A 365 -15.79 3.28 -3.40
N ILE A 366 -14.95 2.38 -2.86
CA ILE A 366 -14.44 1.22 -3.60
C ILE A 366 -15.61 0.38 -4.12
N PHE A 367 -16.61 0.11 -3.26
CA PHE A 367 -17.78 -0.68 -3.62
C PHE A 367 -18.57 -0.10 -4.80
N PHE A 368 -18.74 1.22 -4.86
CA PHE A 368 -19.43 1.89 -5.98
C PHE A 368 -18.53 2.23 -7.17
N SER A 369 -17.21 2.03 -7.06
CA SER A 369 -16.25 2.30 -8.12
C SER A 369 -16.08 1.15 -9.11
N ARG A 370 -15.35 1.40 -10.21
CA ARG A 370 -14.90 0.35 -11.14
C ARG A 370 -13.94 -0.66 -10.51
N ASN A 371 -13.41 -0.39 -9.31
CA ASN A 371 -12.52 -1.29 -8.59
C ASN A 371 -13.28 -2.26 -7.67
N ASN A 372 -14.61 -2.40 -7.82
CA ASN A 372 -15.37 -3.40 -7.08
C ASN A 372 -14.91 -4.83 -7.44
N ALA A 373 -14.66 -5.64 -6.42
CA ALA A 373 -14.21 -7.02 -6.56
C ALA A 373 -15.17 -7.93 -7.35
N LEU A 374 -16.47 -7.59 -7.44
CA LEU A 374 -17.41 -8.30 -8.33
C LEU A 374 -16.99 -8.24 -9.81
N LEU A 375 -16.34 -7.15 -10.21
CA LEU A 375 -15.83 -6.91 -11.56
C LEU A 375 -14.38 -7.39 -11.75
N ALA A 376 -13.82 -8.10 -10.78
CA ALA A 376 -12.45 -8.59 -10.86
C ALA A 376 -12.26 -9.56 -12.05
N SER A 377 -11.06 -9.56 -12.60
CA SER A 377 -10.63 -10.42 -13.69
C SER A 377 -10.53 -11.88 -13.24
N SER A 378 -10.51 -12.81 -14.20
CA SER A 378 -10.28 -14.24 -13.93
C SER A 378 -8.88 -14.55 -13.41
N LYS A 379 -7.94 -13.59 -13.44
CA LYS A 379 -6.58 -13.76 -12.90
C LYS A 379 -6.56 -13.71 -11.37
N MET A 380 -7.58 -13.09 -10.74
CA MET A 380 -7.73 -13.07 -9.29
C MET A 380 -8.43 -14.33 -8.79
N LYS A 381 -7.88 -14.97 -7.75
CA LYS A 381 -8.48 -16.18 -7.15
C LYS A 381 -9.87 -15.88 -6.57
N LEU A 382 -10.78 -16.87 -6.64
CA LEU A 382 -12.15 -16.71 -6.15
C LEU A 382 -12.21 -16.28 -4.67
N LEU A 383 -11.48 -16.96 -3.79
CA LEU A 383 -11.46 -16.60 -2.37
C LEU A 383 -10.81 -15.21 -2.12
N GLN A 384 -9.80 -14.83 -2.91
CA GLN A 384 -9.23 -13.47 -2.84
C GLN A 384 -10.27 -12.43 -3.26
N ARG A 385 -11.08 -12.74 -4.28
CA ARG A 385 -12.17 -11.88 -4.74
C ARG A 385 -13.22 -11.70 -3.64
N VAL A 386 -13.59 -12.78 -2.94
CA VAL A 386 -14.49 -12.71 -1.78
C VAL A 386 -13.89 -11.86 -0.65
N ALA A 387 -12.59 -12.00 -0.38
CA ALA A 387 -11.90 -11.18 0.62
C ALA A 387 -11.96 -9.68 0.28
N TYR A 388 -11.61 -9.29 -0.96
CA TYR A 388 -11.73 -7.89 -1.39
C TYR A 388 -13.18 -7.39 -1.42
N LEU A 389 -14.14 -8.26 -1.74
CA LEU A 389 -15.55 -7.92 -1.67
C LEU A 389 -15.98 -7.63 -0.23
N ASN A 390 -15.49 -8.42 0.74
CA ASN A 390 -15.74 -8.19 2.16
C ASN A 390 -15.19 -6.81 2.60
N VAL A 391 -14.01 -6.41 2.11
CA VAL A 391 -13.45 -5.07 2.38
C VAL A 391 -14.37 -3.96 1.85
N GLY A 392 -15.02 -4.12 0.70
CA GLY A 392 -15.98 -3.14 0.19
C GLY A 392 -17.34 -3.15 0.91
N ILE A 393 -17.78 -4.32 1.40
CA ILE A 393 -19.13 -4.52 1.93
C ILE A 393 -19.21 -4.29 3.45
N TYR A 394 -18.12 -4.45 4.21
CA TYR A 394 -18.19 -4.44 5.68
C TYR A 394 -18.91 -3.21 6.28
N PRO A 395 -18.79 -1.97 5.74
CA PRO A 395 -19.48 -0.83 6.33
C PRO A 395 -21.00 -0.96 6.25
N PHE A 396 -21.54 -1.62 5.21
CA PHE A 396 -22.99 -1.80 5.03
C PHE A 396 -23.61 -2.71 6.08
N THR A 397 -22.81 -3.52 6.79
CA THR A 397 -23.30 -4.33 7.90
C THR A 397 -23.84 -3.47 9.05
N SER A 398 -23.41 -2.20 9.15
CA SER A 398 -23.90 -1.22 10.13
C SER A 398 -25.43 -1.03 10.11
N ILE A 399 -26.05 -1.03 8.93
CA ILE A 399 -27.51 -0.85 8.79
C ILE A 399 -28.23 -2.00 9.50
N PHE A 400 -27.81 -3.23 9.23
CA PHE A 400 -28.39 -4.42 9.85
C PHE A 400 -28.09 -4.49 11.34
N LEU A 401 -26.88 -4.07 11.74
CA LEU A 401 -26.45 -4.06 13.13
C LEU A 401 -27.29 -3.10 13.99
N ILE A 402 -27.56 -1.89 13.48
CA ILE A 402 -28.39 -0.91 14.20
C ILE A 402 -29.82 -1.41 14.35
N VAL A 403 -30.40 -2.00 13.29
CA VAL A 403 -31.71 -2.64 13.38
C VAL A 403 -31.67 -3.72 14.45
N TYR A 404 -30.68 -4.62 14.41
CA TYR A 404 -30.51 -5.70 15.38
C TYR A 404 -30.40 -5.20 16.82
N CYS A 405 -29.61 -4.15 17.08
CA CYS A 405 -29.47 -3.55 18.41
C CYS A 405 -30.76 -2.86 18.89
N PHE A 406 -31.58 -2.34 17.97
CA PHE A 406 -32.84 -1.66 18.30
C PHE A 406 -34.00 -2.64 18.58
N LEU A 407 -33.99 -3.82 17.96
CA LEU A 407 -35.08 -4.79 18.08
C LEU A 407 -35.45 -5.16 19.54
N PRO A 408 -34.51 -5.46 20.45
CA PRO A 408 -34.84 -5.75 21.85
C PRO A 408 -35.55 -4.59 22.55
N ALA A 409 -35.08 -3.35 22.33
CA ALA A 409 -35.71 -2.18 22.91
C ALA A 409 -37.13 -1.98 22.37
N LEU A 410 -37.32 -2.13 21.04
CA LEU A 410 -38.63 -2.04 20.42
C LEU A 410 -39.61 -3.10 20.96
N SER A 411 -39.17 -4.34 21.13
CA SER A 411 -39.99 -5.41 21.73
C SER A 411 -40.35 -5.12 23.19
N LEU A 412 -39.41 -4.57 23.98
CA LEU A 412 -39.67 -4.19 25.37
C LEU A 412 -40.69 -3.06 25.49
N PHE A 413 -40.63 -2.04 24.62
CA PHE A 413 -41.57 -0.90 24.66
C PHE A 413 -42.94 -1.23 24.05
N SER A 414 -42.98 -2.01 22.97
CA SER A 414 -44.24 -2.35 22.27
C SER A 414 -44.99 -3.53 22.89
N GLY A 415 -44.30 -4.35 23.70
CA GLY A 415 -44.81 -5.63 24.18
C GLY A 415 -44.93 -6.71 23.08
N GLN A 416 -44.51 -6.40 21.85
CA GLN A 416 -44.55 -7.33 20.72
C GLN A 416 -43.19 -8.04 20.59
N PHE A 417 -43.15 -9.32 20.97
CA PHE A 417 -41.97 -10.16 20.84
C PHE A 417 -41.98 -10.90 19.50
N ILE A 418 -40.83 -10.87 18.81
CA ILE A 418 -40.64 -11.59 17.53
C ILE A 418 -40.76 -13.10 17.75
N VAL A 419 -40.20 -13.59 18.85
CA VAL A 419 -40.29 -15.01 19.25
C VAL A 419 -41.41 -15.14 20.27
N GLN A 420 -42.55 -15.68 19.82
CA GLN A 420 -43.75 -15.82 20.67
C GLN A 420 -43.74 -17.08 21.55
N THR A 421 -43.04 -18.15 21.15
CA THR A 421 -42.98 -19.41 21.91
C THR A 421 -41.57 -19.97 21.96
N LEU A 422 -41.17 -20.44 23.15
CA LEU A 422 -39.91 -21.12 23.38
C LEU A 422 -40.15 -22.64 23.38
N ASN A 423 -39.93 -23.28 22.22
CA ASN A 423 -39.98 -24.73 22.13
C ASN A 423 -38.59 -25.33 22.44
N VAL A 424 -38.56 -26.57 22.94
CA VAL A 424 -37.33 -27.34 23.19
C VAL A 424 -36.45 -27.39 21.94
N THR A 425 -37.04 -27.57 20.77
CA THR A 425 -36.31 -27.58 19.49
C THR A 425 -35.61 -26.25 19.22
N PHE A 426 -36.27 -25.13 19.46
CA PHE A 426 -35.70 -23.79 19.28
C PHE A 426 -34.54 -23.55 20.25
N LEU A 427 -34.73 -23.87 21.53
CA LEU A 427 -33.68 -23.75 22.55
C LEU A 427 -32.48 -24.65 22.25
N THR A 428 -32.73 -25.84 21.70
CA THR A 428 -31.66 -26.76 21.29
C THR A 428 -30.86 -26.18 20.14
N TYR A 429 -31.51 -25.64 19.10
CA TYR A 429 -30.79 -24.96 18.01
C TYR A 429 -30.01 -23.74 18.49
N LEU A 430 -30.58 -22.92 19.36
CA LEU A 430 -29.89 -21.77 19.94
C LEU A 430 -28.64 -22.19 20.72
N LEU A 431 -28.75 -23.24 21.54
CA LEU A 431 -27.62 -23.80 22.29
C LEU A 431 -26.53 -24.33 21.35
N VAL A 432 -26.91 -25.12 20.34
CA VAL A 432 -25.95 -25.69 19.37
C VAL A 432 -25.22 -24.58 18.61
N ILE A 433 -25.93 -23.56 18.13
CA ILE A 433 -25.32 -22.42 17.43
C ILE A 433 -24.37 -21.66 18.36
N THR A 434 -24.79 -21.39 19.60
CA THR A 434 -23.96 -20.68 20.60
C THR A 434 -22.67 -21.45 20.88
N LEU A 435 -22.78 -22.74 21.19
CA LEU A 435 -21.62 -23.60 21.45
C LEU A 435 -20.69 -23.67 20.22
N THR A 436 -21.26 -23.75 19.02
CA THR A 436 -20.47 -23.79 17.78
C THR A 436 -19.69 -22.50 17.57
N LEU A 437 -20.32 -21.33 17.77
CA LEU A 437 -19.67 -20.03 17.66
C LEU A 437 -18.57 -19.84 18.72
N CYS A 438 -18.82 -20.23 19.98
CA CYS A 438 -17.81 -20.20 21.02
C CYS A 438 -16.60 -21.09 20.68
N MET A 439 -16.85 -22.32 20.20
CA MET A 439 -15.77 -23.23 19.79
C MET A 439 -14.97 -22.69 18.60
N LEU A 440 -15.62 -22.04 17.64
CA LEU A 440 -14.95 -21.37 16.52
C LEU A 440 -14.05 -20.23 16.99
N ALA A 441 -14.54 -19.35 17.88
CA ALA A 441 -13.75 -18.26 18.44
C ALA A 441 -12.55 -18.80 19.24
N MET A 442 -12.74 -19.83 20.06
CA MET A 442 -11.64 -20.47 20.79
C MET A 442 -10.60 -21.09 19.86
N LEU A 443 -11.02 -21.71 18.76
CA LEU A 443 -10.12 -22.25 17.76
C LEU A 443 -9.33 -21.13 17.07
N GLU A 444 -10.00 -20.03 16.72
CA GLU A 444 -9.41 -18.85 16.09
C GLU A 444 -8.31 -18.21 16.95
N ILE A 445 -8.62 -17.96 18.22
CA ILE A 445 -7.69 -17.41 19.21
C ILE A 445 -6.50 -18.35 19.39
N LYS A 446 -6.77 -19.66 19.51
CA LYS A 446 -5.72 -20.67 19.77
C LYS A 446 -4.71 -20.78 18.62
N TRP A 447 -5.16 -20.76 17.37
CA TRP A 447 -4.22 -20.90 16.24
C TRP A 447 -3.44 -19.62 15.98
N SER A 448 -4.07 -18.46 16.17
CA SER A 448 -3.46 -17.16 15.90
C SER A 448 -2.50 -16.71 17.01
N GLY A 449 -2.73 -17.18 18.24
CA GLY A 449 -1.90 -16.87 19.40
C GLY A 449 -2.17 -15.49 20.00
N ILE A 450 -3.31 -14.87 19.67
CA ILE A 450 -3.77 -13.63 20.29
C ILE A 450 -4.40 -13.89 21.67
N GLU A 451 -4.53 -12.85 22.48
CA GLU A 451 -5.22 -12.97 23.76
C GLU A 451 -6.75 -12.91 23.60
N LEU A 452 -7.49 -13.60 24.47
CA LEU A 452 -8.97 -13.55 24.45
C LEU A 452 -9.49 -12.13 24.71
N GLU A 453 -8.80 -11.36 25.55
CA GLU A 453 -9.17 -9.97 25.81
C GLU A 453 -9.03 -9.10 24.56
N GLU A 454 -7.94 -9.25 23.80
CA GLU A 454 -7.73 -8.51 22.54
C GLU A 454 -8.81 -8.84 21.50
N TRP A 455 -9.15 -10.13 21.35
CA TRP A 455 -10.22 -10.57 20.46
C TRP A 455 -11.57 -9.95 20.88
N TRP A 456 -11.91 -10.02 22.17
CA TRP A 456 -13.16 -9.45 22.69
C TRP A 456 -13.21 -7.92 22.56
N ARG A 457 -12.09 -7.24 22.84
CA ARG A 457 -11.98 -5.77 22.71
C ARG A 457 -12.17 -5.35 21.26
N ASN A 458 -11.63 -6.11 20.30
CA ASN A 458 -11.83 -5.89 18.88
C ASN A 458 -13.32 -5.99 18.50
N GLU A 459 -14.04 -7.01 18.99
CA GLU A 459 -15.48 -7.17 18.73
C GLU A 459 -16.32 -6.02 19.34
N GLN A 460 -15.96 -5.57 20.55
CA GLN A 460 -16.59 -4.40 21.16
C GLN A 460 -16.37 -3.13 20.31
N PHE A 461 -15.14 -2.92 19.85
CA PHE A 461 -14.81 -1.77 19.03
C PHE A 461 -15.46 -1.85 17.64
N TRP A 462 -15.58 -3.05 17.06
CA TRP A 462 -16.35 -3.29 15.83
C TRP A 462 -17.83 -2.91 16.00
N LEU A 463 -18.46 -3.24 17.14
CA LEU A 463 -19.83 -2.83 17.45
C LEU A 463 -19.97 -1.31 17.56
N ILE A 464 -19.02 -0.65 18.23
CA ILE A 464 -18.99 0.83 18.36
C ILE A 464 -18.84 1.48 16.97
N GLY A 465 -17.87 1.02 16.18
CA GLY A 465 -17.66 1.52 14.81
C GLY A 465 -18.88 1.28 13.91
N GLY A 466 -19.47 0.08 14.00
CA GLY A 466 -20.67 -0.32 13.27
C GLY A 466 -21.89 0.54 13.57
N THR A 467 -22.11 0.88 14.84
CA THR A 467 -23.28 1.68 15.27
C THR A 467 -23.06 3.19 15.13
N SER A 468 -21.85 3.65 14.79
CA SER A 468 -21.49 5.07 14.64
C SER A 468 -20.81 5.37 13.29
N ALA A 469 -19.49 5.29 13.21
CA ALA A 469 -18.66 5.68 12.08
C ALA A 469 -19.04 4.97 10.76
N HIS A 470 -19.28 3.66 10.80
CA HIS A 470 -19.66 2.89 9.61
C HIS A 470 -21.01 3.33 9.05
N LEU A 471 -22.01 3.55 9.91
CA LEU A 471 -23.32 4.04 9.47
C LEU A 471 -23.17 5.42 8.82
N ALA A 472 -22.44 6.33 9.47
CA ALA A 472 -22.19 7.67 8.94
C ALA A 472 -21.50 7.62 7.56
N ALA A 473 -20.48 6.78 7.40
CA ALA A 473 -19.81 6.55 6.12
C ALA A 473 -20.75 6.02 5.03
N VAL A 474 -21.61 5.05 5.35
CA VAL A 474 -22.58 4.51 4.39
C VAL A 474 -23.58 5.57 3.96
N LEU A 475 -24.12 6.36 4.90
CA LEU A 475 -25.04 7.46 4.58
C LEU A 475 -24.36 8.51 3.69
N GLN A 476 -23.13 8.91 4.02
CA GLN A 476 -22.33 9.85 3.22
C GLN A 476 -22.04 9.30 1.82
N GLY A 477 -21.61 8.05 1.71
CA GLY A 477 -21.31 7.40 0.44
C GLY A 477 -22.54 7.25 -0.46
N LEU A 478 -23.70 6.86 0.11
CA LEU A 478 -24.96 6.79 -0.62
C LEU A 478 -25.41 8.17 -1.11
N LEU A 479 -25.30 9.21 -0.27
CA LEU A 479 -25.59 10.58 -0.67
C LEU A 479 -24.67 11.05 -1.80
N LYS A 480 -23.37 10.75 -1.74
CA LYS A 480 -22.41 11.06 -2.81
C LYS A 480 -22.79 10.39 -4.13
N VAL A 481 -23.18 9.11 -4.10
CA VAL A 481 -23.57 8.36 -5.30
C VAL A 481 -24.90 8.85 -5.88
N VAL A 482 -25.88 9.17 -5.05
CA VAL A 482 -27.23 9.59 -5.49
C VAL A 482 -27.26 11.06 -5.91
N ALA A 483 -26.56 11.94 -5.18
CA ALA A 483 -26.63 13.38 -5.39
C ALA A 483 -25.44 13.95 -6.18
N GLY A 484 -24.40 13.16 -6.45
CA GLY A 484 -23.19 13.62 -7.16
C GLY A 484 -22.37 14.67 -6.40
N ILE A 485 -22.63 14.86 -5.11
CA ILE A 485 -21.96 15.87 -4.27
C ILE A 485 -20.59 15.31 -3.84
N GLU A 486 -19.51 15.95 -4.29
CA GLU A 486 -18.18 15.69 -3.74
C GLU A 486 -18.09 16.24 -2.32
N ILE A 487 -18.10 15.35 -1.32
CA ILE A 487 -17.92 15.75 0.07
C ILE A 487 -16.41 16.01 0.28
N SER A 488 -16.06 17.29 0.45
CA SER A 488 -14.70 17.71 0.78
C SER A 488 -14.30 17.12 2.13
N PHE A 489 -13.27 16.28 2.12
CA PHE A 489 -12.80 15.60 3.32
C PHE A 489 -11.93 16.53 4.18
N THR A 490 -12.34 16.78 5.42
CA THR A 490 -11.49 17.45 6.43
C THR A 490 -10.42 16.47 6.88
N LEU A 491 -9.17 16.69 6.46
CA LEU A 491 -8.02 15.96 7.03
C LEU A 491 -8.09 16.09 8.56
N THR A 492 -7.95 14.97 9.27
CA THR A 492 -7.68 15.03 10.70
C THR A 492 -6.38 15.80 10.86
N SER A 493 -6.45 17.04 11.36
CA SER A 493 -5.28 17.65 11.96
C SER A 493 -4.82 16.67 13.02
N LYS A 494 -3.59 16.13 12.89
CA LYS A 494 -2.97 15.53 14.06
C LYS A 494 -3.06 16.61 15.12
N SER A 495 -3.72 16.30 16.24
CA SER A 495 -3.68 17.19 17.39
C SER A 495 -2.20 17.28 17.74
N ALA A 496 -1.56 18.39 17.36
CA ALA A 496 -0.49 18.90 18.18
C ALA A 496 -1.07 18.87 19.60
N GLY A 497 -0.38 18.22 20.53
CA GLY A 497 -0.70 18.43 21.94
C GLY A 497 -0.75 19.94 22.21
N ASP A 498 -1.38 20.33 23.30
CA ASP A 498 -1.45 21.72 23.79
C ASP A 498 -0.07 22.35 24.13
N ASP A 499 0.99 21.99 23.41
CA ASP A 499 2.29 22.62 23.43
C ASP A 499 2.36 23.60 22.24
N GLU A 500 1.78 24.79 22.42
CA GLU A 500 1.94 25.96 21.52
C GLU A 500 3.42 26.42 21.36
N GLU A 501 4.40 25.63 21.83
CA GLU A 501 5.85 25.89 21.78
C GLU A 501 6.65 24.84 20.96
N ASP A 502 6.04 23.91 20.23
CA ASP A 502 6.78 23.08 19.28
C ASP A 502 6.89 23.77 17.91
N ASP A 503 8.01 24.46 17.69
CA ASP A 503 8.39 25.14 16.44
C ASP A 503 8.34 24.25 15.18
N PHE A 504 8.17 22.93 15.34
CA PHE A 504 8.12 21.95 14.25
C PHE A 504 6.78 21.23 14.11
N ALA A 505 5.74 21.60 14.86
CA ALA A 505 4.40 20.99 14.80
C ALA A 505 3.83 20.93 13.37
N GLU A 506 4.17 21.89 12.51
CA GLU A 506 3.71 21.97 11.11
C GLU A 506 4.34 20.92 10.17
N LEU A 507 5.47 20.31 10.53
CA LEU A 507 6.12 19.25 9.72
C LEU A 507 5.41 17.90 9.84
N TYR A 508 4.53 17.74 10.84
CA TYR A 508 3.85 16.49 11.15
C TYR A 508 2.43 16.38 10.56
N ILE A 509 1.95 17.41 9.85
CA ILE A 509 0.58 17.53 9.30
C ILE A 509 0.43 16.89 7.91
#